data_AF-A0A661YD14-F1
#
_entry.id   AF-A0A661YD14-F1
#
_cell.length_a   1.000
_cell.length_b   1.000
_cell.length_c   1.000
_cell.angle_alpha   90.00
_cell.angle_beta   90.00
_cell.angle_gamma   90.00
#
_symmetry.space_group_name_H-M   'P 1'
#
loop_
_entity.id
_entity.type
_entity.pdbx_description
1 polymer ?
#
loop_
_entity_poly.entity_id
_entity_poly.type
_entity_poly.pdbx_seq_one_letter_code
_entity_poly.pdbx_strand_id
1 'polypeptide(L)'
;VTQAITSGGSLDADYFVIASGHSSFETYRMLMQRGVKFHTKNFAIGSRMEHPQELINIAQWGKPHIMGVKAAEYRLTSKGDGSQQIYTFCMCPGGVLVPATAYEHSNIVNGMSQYQRDAKFANAACVSSLHLNELLGREVSAAEALDWLEKLEQSFYNYSGSYKAPFCSIQDFISKTESNKNIETSYPFGVVPAPLWELLPEAVSTAMRNGLKDFSRKIKGFETGNIMGLESKTSAAIQVERDENRLCSGFKNLYIVGEGSGYAGGIISSAADGVKAAIAIAGK
;
A
#
# COMPACT_ATOMS: atom_id res chain seq x y z
N VAL A 1 -4.32 -15.97 26.75
CA VAL A 1 -4.38 -14.55 27.15
C VAL A 1 -5.29 -14.47 28.35
N THR A 2 -4.85 -13.79 29.41
CA THR A 2 -5.61 -13.66 30.66
C THR A 2 -6.43 -12.39 30.71
N GLN A 3 -5.88 -11.27 30.21
CA GLN A 3 -6.52 -9.97 30.22
C GLN A 3 -5.96 -9.10 29.08
N ALA A 4 -6.74 -8.10 28.64
CA ALA A 4 -6.26 -6.99 27.81
C ALA A 4 -6.09 -5.75 28.67
N ILE A 5 -4.94 -5.09 28.59
CA ILE A 5 -4.66 -3.86 29.35
C ILE A 5 -4.77 -2.68 28.39
N THR A 6 -5.64 -1.74 28.72
CA THR A 6 -5.88 -0.51 27.94
C THR A 6 -5.65 0.73 28.81
N SER A 7 -5.65 1.92 28.21
CA SER A 7 -5.66 3.19 28.97
C SER A 7 -6.89 3.35 29.87
N GLY A 8 -7.99 2.63 29.59
CA GLY A 8 -9.19 2.60 30.41
C GLY A 8 -9.18 1.53 31.51
N GLY A 9 -8.09 0.78 31.67
CA GLY A 9 -7.96 -0.31 32.63
C GLY A 9 -7.90 -1.70 31.99
N SER A 10 -8.03 -2.73 32.83
CA SER A 10 -8.00 -4.14 32.43
C SER A 10 -9.36 -4.62 31.97
N LEU A 11 -9.38 -5.40 30.88
CA LEU A 11 -10.55 -6.08 30.35
C LEU A 11 -10.32 -7.59 30.42
N ASP A 12 -11.18 -8.28 31.16
CA ASP A 12 -11.23 -9.74 31.20
C ASP A 12 -12.16 -10.24 30.11
N ALA A 13 -11.75 -11.29 29.41
CA ALA A 13 -12.54 -11.94 28.38
C ALA A 13 -12.12 -13.40 28.19
N ASP A 14 -13.06 -14.24 27.78
CA ASP A 14 -12.76 -15.62 27.42
C ASP A 14 -11.96 -15.70 26.13
N TYR A 15 -12.24 -14.81 25.16
CA TYR A 15 -11.60 -14.75 23.85
C TYR A 15 -11.17 -13.32 23.49
N PHE A 16 -10.03 -13.21 22.82
CA PHE A 16 -9.46 -11.93 22.38
C PHE A 16 -9.28 -11.95 20.85
N VAL A 17 -9.87 -10.98 20.17
CA VAL A 17 -9.78 -10.82 18.71
C VAL A 17 -9.11 -9.48 18.40
N ILE A 18 -7.94 -9.52 17.78
CA ILE A 18 -7.19 -8.34 17.35
C ILE A 18 -7.42 -8.10 15.86
N ALA A 19 -8.03 -6.96 15.54
CA ALA A 19 -8.36 -6.54 14.17
C ALA A 19 -7.83 -5.13 13.87
N SER A 20 -6.59 -4.85 14.29
CA SER A 20 -5.98 -3.51 14.27
C SER A 20 -5.54 -3.02 12.88
N GLY A 21 -5.62 -3.87 11.86
CA GLY A 21 -5.08 -3.58 10.52
C GLY A 21 -3.55 -3.70 10.47
N HIS A 22 -2.98 -3.58 9.27
CA HIS A 22 -1.55 -3.86 9.04
C HIS A 22 -0.60 -2.73 9.47
N SER A 23 -1.14 -1.58 9.89
CA SER A 23 -0.33 -0.39 10.21
C SER A 23 0.02 -0.27 11.69
N SER A 24 -0.51 -1.12 12.58
CA SER A 24 -0.31 -1.03 14.03
C SER A 24 1.01 -1.68 14.48
N PHE A 25 2.14 -1.06 14.11
CA PHE A 25 3.48 -1.59 14.34
C PHE A 25 3.78 -1.77 15.83
N GLU A 26 3.36 -0.84 16.69
CA GLU A 26 3.50 -0.97 18.15
C GLU A 26 2.71 -2.16 18.70
N THR A 27 1.52 -2.40 18.17
CA THR A 27 0.69 -3.56 18.54
C THR A 27 1.38 -4.86 18.16
N TYR A 28 1.96 -4.94 16.96
CA TYR A 28 2.72 -6.12 16.54
C TYR A 28 3.96 -6.37 17.39
N ARG A 29 4.76 -5.34 17.66
CA ARG A 29 5.96 -5.46 18.50
C ARG A 29 5.59 -5.94 19.90
N MET A 30 4.52 -5.40 20.48
CA MET A 30 3.99 -5.84 21.77
C MET A 30 3.59 -7.33 21.72
N LEU A 31 2.84 -7.74 20.70
CA LEU A 31 2.39 -9.14 20.55
C LEU A 31 3.58 -10.10 20.38
N MET A 32 4.59 -9.74 19.59
CA MET A 32 5.83 -10.51 19.43
C MET A 32 6.56 -10.68 20.77
N GLN A 33 6.72 -9.59 21.55
CA GLN A 33 7.32 -9.63 22.89
C GLN A 33 6.53 -10.52 23.87
N ARG A 34 5.23 -10.70 23.63
CA ARG A 34 4.35 -11.59 24.41
C ARG A 34 4.25 -13.01 23.85
N GLY A 35 5.11 -13.36 22.89
CA GLY A 35 5.25 -14.71 22.36
C GLY A 35 4.32 -15.05 21.20
N VAL A 36 3.59 -14.08 20.63
CA VAL A 36 2.83 -14.30 19.39
C VAL A 36 3.81 -14.41 18.23
N LYS A 37 3.70 -15.50 17.47
CA LYS A 37 4.60 -15.80 16.36
C LYS A 37 4.14 -15.11 15.08
N PHE A 38 5.08 -14.46 14.43
CA PHE A 38 4.92 -13.86 13.11
C PHE A 38 6.11 -14.22 12.24
N HIS A 39 5.88 -14.33 10.94
CA HIS A 39 6.91 -14.43 9.93
C HIS A 39 6.81 -13.28 8.93
N THR A 40 7.93 -12.96 8.30
CA THR A 40 7.97 -11.99 7.20
C THR A 40 7.14 -12.51 6.02
N LYS A 41 6.34 -11.63 5.44
CA LYS A 41 5.47 -11.92 4.30
C LYS A 41 5.91 -11.08 3.12
N ASN A 42 5.81 -11.61 1.91
CA ASN A 42 5.98 -10.80 0.70
C ASN A 42 4.83 -9.80 0.56
N PHE A 43 5.16 -8.56 0.22
CA PHE A 43 4.22 -7.46 0.04
C PHE A 43 4.62 -6.65 -1.20
N ALA A 44 3.87 -5.61 -1.54
CA ALA A 44 4.21 -4.76 -2.68
C ALA A 44 4.33 -3.30 -2.23
N ILE A 45 5.28 -2.58 -2.82
CA ILE A 45 5.48 -1.16 -2.57
C ILE A 45 5.69 -0.42 -3.89
N GLY A 46 5.49 0.89 -3.86
CA GLY A 46 5.77 1.74 -5.00
C GLY A 46 5.31 3.17 -4.76
N SER A 47 4.66 3.76 -5.75
CA SER A 47 4.22 5.17 -5.71
C SER A 47 2.89 5.36 -6.40
N ARG A 48 2.18 6.44 -6.08
CA ARG A 48 0.93 6.81 -6.74
C ARG A 48 1.21 7.50 -8.06
N MET A 49 0.51 7.06 -9.09
CA MET A 49 0.43 7.74 -10.37
C MET A 49 -0.85 8.57 -10.42
N GLU A 50 -0.77 9.75 -11.04
CA GLU A 50 -1.89 10.65 -11.24
C GLU A 50 -1.93 11.16 -12.68
N HIS A 51 -3.11 11.09 -13.31
CA HIS A 51 -3.37 11.55 -14.67
C HIS A 51 -4.66 12.36 -14.68
N PRO A 52 -4.83 13.35 -15.58
CA PRO A 52 -6.14 13.92 -15.84
C PRO A 52 -7.14 12.80 -16.19
N GLN A 53 -8.30 12.78 -15.53
CA GLN A 53 -9.30 11.72 -15.73
C GLN A 53 -9.75 11.65 -17.20
N GLU A 54 -9.77 12.79 -17.89
CA GLU A 54 -10.09 12.90 -19.30
C GLU A 54 -9.17 12.05 -20.19
N LEU A 55 -7.86 12.00 -19.89
CA LEU A 55 -6.89 11.17 -20.63
C LEU A 55 -7.28 9.70 -20.55
N ILE A 56 -7.64 9.24 -19.35
CA ILE A 56 -8.06 7.86 -19.12
C ILE A 56 -9.41 7.58 -19.81
N ASN A 57 -10.36 8.52 -19.74
CA ASN A 57 -11.64 8.39 -20.43
C ASN A 57 -11.46 8.25 -21.95
N ILE A 58 -10.61 9.08 -22.56
CA ILE A 58 -10.31 8.98 -24.00
C ILE A 58 -9.63 7.64 -24.32
N ALA A 59 -8.71 7.18 -23.50
CA ALA A 59 -8.03 5.90 -23.73
C ALA A 59 -8.97 4.70 -23.63
N GLN A 60 -9.94 4.71 -22.72
CA GLN A 60 -10.85 3.58 -22.48
C GLN A 60 -12.11 3.64 -23.35
N TRP A 61 -12.63 4.84 -23.61
CA TRP A 61 -13.92 5.03 -24.26
C TRP A 61 -13.84 5.76 -25.60
N GLY A 62 -12.68 6.30 -25.98
CA GLY A 62 -12.52 7.15 -27.16
C GLY A 62 -13.17 8.54 -27.01
N LYS A 63 -13.72 8.88 -25.84
CA LYS A 63 -14.39 10.15 -25.56
C LYS A 63 -14.03 10.67 -24.17
N PRO A 64 -13.97 11.99 -23.97
CA PRO A 64 -13.67 12.59 -22.67
C PRO A 64 -14.77 12.36 -21.63
N HIS A 65 -16.03 12.19 -22.08
CA HIS A 65 -17.18 11.94 -21.23
C HIS A 65 -18.26 11.15 -22.00
N ILE A 66 -18.99 10.28 -21.29
CA ILE A 66 -20.20 9.60 -21.78
C ILE A 66 -21.31 9.85 -20.75
N MET A 67 -22.42 10.42 -21.21
CA MET A 67 -23.58 10.70 -20.34
C MET A 67 -24.07 9.43 -19.64
N GLY A 68 -24.23 9.50 -18.32
CA GLY A 68 -24.71 8.38 -17.50
C GLY A 68 -23.65 7.33 -17.15
N VAL A 69 -22.39 7.49 -17.59
CA VAL A 69 -21.29 6.58 -17.28
C VAL A 69 -20.28 7.26 -16.35
N LYS A 70 -19.96 6.62 -15.22
CA LYS A 70 -18.94 7.10 -14.28
C LYS A 70 -17.54 6.99 -14.87
N ALA A 71 -16.62 7.84 -14.40
CA ALA A 71 -15.21 7.91 -14.82
C ALA A 71 -14.56 6.55 -15.10
N ALA A 72 -13.81 6.48 -16.20
CA ALA A 72 -13.17 5.27 -16.69
C ALA A 72 -12.11 4.76 -15.72
N GLU A 73 -12.02 3.43 -15.63
CA GLU A 73 -11.03 2.74 -14.82
C GLU A 73 -10.00 1.97 -15.68
N TYR A 74 -8.87 1.60 -15.07
CA TYR A 74 -7.90 0.72 -15.69
C TYR A 74 -7.33 -0.28 -14.69
N ARG A 75 -6.86 -1.41 -15.22
CA ARG A 75 -6.05 -2.38 -14.50
C ARG A 75 -4.92 -2.83 -15.40
N LEU A 76 -3.70 -2.50 -15.04
CA LEU A 76 -2.51 -2.84 -15.82
C LEU A 76 -1.62 -3.78 -15.02
N THR A 77 -1.03 -4.73 -15.74
CA THR A 77 0.03 -5.61 -15.25
C THR A 77 1.15 -5.61 -16.26
N SER A 78 2.38 -5.79 -15.80
CA SER A 78 3.56 -6.00 -16.61
C SER A 78 4.42 -7.07 -15.94
N LYS A 79 5.04 -7.92 -16.76
CA LYS A 79 6.05 -8.86 -16.28
C LYS A 79 7.41 -8.18 -16.08
N GLY A 80 7.56 -6.91 -16.48
CA GLY A 80 8.84 -6.22 -16.51
C GLY A 80 9.85 -6.98 -17.37
N ASP A 81 11.00 -7.28 -16.77
CA ASP A 81 12.05 -8.15 -17.33
C ASP A 81 11.86 -9.65 -16.98
N GLY A 82 10.76 -10.00 -16.30
CA GLY A 82 10.43 -11.34 -15.85
C GLY A 82 10.78 -11.63 -14.38
N SER A 83 11.50 -10.73 -13.70
CA SER A 83 11.95 -10.94 -12.31
C SER A 83 10.94 -10.53 -11.24
N GLN A 84 10.15 -9.48 -11.48
CA GLN A 84 9.14 -8.97 -10.55
C GLN A 84 7.88 -8.54 -11.30
N GLN A 85 6.72 -8.87 -10.73
CA GLN A 85 5.44 -8.44 -11.29
C GLN A 85 5.14 -7.00 -10.91
N ILE A 86 4.86 -6.17 -11.92
CA ILE A 86 4.43 -4.78 -11.74
C ILE A 86 2.96 -4.69 -12.07
N TYR A 87 2.20 -4.00 -11.23
CA TYR A 87 0.78 -3.85 -11.45
C TYR A 87 0.24 -2.56 -10.86
N THR A 88 -0.93 -2.17 -11.36
CA THR A 88 -1.71 -1.06 -10.81
C THR A 88 -2.55 -1.56 -9.64
N PHE A 89 -2.47 -0.89 -8.50
CA PHE A 89 -3.22 -1.21 -7.30
C PHE A 89 -4.11 -0.04 -6.88
N CYS A 90 -5.28 -0.36 -6.28
CA CYS A 90 -6.23 0.61 -5.75
C CYS A 90 -6.51 1.77 -6.73
N MET A 91 -6.95 1.43 -7.95
CA MET A 91 -7.28 2.43 -8.97
C MET A 91 -8.54 3.21 -8.54
N CYS A 92 -8.40 4.53 -8.48
CA CYS A 92 -9.37 5.50 -8.02
C CYS A 92 -9.75 6.43 -9.19
N PRO A 93 -10.80 6.10 -9.97
CA PRO A 93 -11.27 6.94 -11.06
C PRO A 93 -11.97 8.18 -10.50
N GLY A 94 -11.71 9.35 -11.10
CA GLY A 94 -12.20 10.64 -10.66
C GLY A 94 -12.00 10.84 -9.15
N GLY A 95 -10.78 10.52 -8.70
CA GLY A 95 -10.40 10.46 -7.30
C GLY A 95 -9.32 11.47 -6.94
N VAL A 96 -8.81 11.31 -5.73
CA VAL A 96 -7.74 12.14 -5.16
C VAL A 96 -6.70 11.25 -4.48
N LEU A 97 -5.44 11.71 -4.47
CA LEU A 97 -4.42 11.15 -3.59
C LEU A 97 -4.65 11.66 -2.17
N VAL A 98 -4.41 10.79 -1.20
CA VAL A 98 -4.58 11.12 0.22
C VAL A 98 -3.30 10.87 1.00
N PRO A 99 -2.98 11.71 2.00
CA PRO A 99 -1.99 11.36 3.00
C PRO A 99 -2.52 10.18 3.81
N ALA A 100 -1.72 9.13 3.95
CA ALA A 100 -2.10 7.88 4.60
C ALA A 100 -1.13 7.49 5.73
N THR A 101 -0.35 8.46 6.22
CA THR A 101 0.58 8.24 7.31
C THR A 101 -0.15 8.04 8.64
N ALA A 102 0.28 7.02 9.39
CA ALA A 102 -0.24 6.70 10.73
C ALA A 102 0.68 7.18 11.86
N TYR A 103 1.93 7.53 11.53
CA TYR A 103 2.97 7.90 12.49
C TYR A 103 3.57 9.24 12.16
N GLU A 104 3.94 9.98 13.20
CA GLU A 104 4.74 11.19 13.06
C GLU A 104 6.04 10.90 12.30
N HIS A 105 6.50 11.89 11.54
CA HIS A 105 7.76 11.81 10.78
C HIS A 105 7.84 10.68 9.76
N SER A 106 6.69 10.20 9.27
CA SER A 106 6.60 9.27 8.14
C SER A 106 5.67 9.82 7.08
N ASN A 107 5.97 9.55 5.80
CA ASN A 107 5.22 10.12 4.68
C ASN A 107 4.81 9.02 3.70
N ILE A 108 3.50 8.75 3.69
CA ILE A 108 2.87 7.66 2.94
C ILE A 108 1.66 8.25 2.22
N VAL A 109 1.45 7.81 0.99
CA VAL A 109 0.27 8.16 0.19
C VAL A 109 -0.64 6.95 -0.01
N ASN A 110 -1.91 7.25 -0.29
CA ASN A 110 -2.90 6.31 -0.83
C ASN A 110 -3.83 7.08 -1.78
N GLY A 111 -4.93 6.47 -2.21
CA GLY A 111 -5.92 7.07 -3.08
C GLY A 111 -7.33 6.77 -2.62
N MET A 112 -8.25 7.67 -2.96
CA MET A 112 -9.67 7.47 -2.74
C MET A 112 -10.49 8.08 -3.88
N SER A 113 -11.73 7.62 -4.04
CA SER A 113 -12.74 8.29 -4.85
C SER A 113 -14.02 8.44 -4.04
N GLN A 114 -14.72 9.55 -4.25
CA GLN A 114 -16.10 9.66 -3.80
C GLN A 114 -17.02 8.78 -4.68
N TYR A 115 -18.27 8.58 -4.25
CA TYR A 115 -19.25 7.81 -5.03
C TYR A 115 -19.41 8.32 -6.47
N GLN A 116 -19.40 9.64 -6.66
CA GLN A 116 -19.62 10.26 -7.97
C GLN A 116 -18.44 10.02 -8.94
N ARG A 117 -17.22 9.82 -8.44
CA ARG A 117 -16.01 9.62 -9.25
C ARG A 117 -15.84 10.74 -10.29
N ASP A 118 -16.01 11.98 -9.86
CA ASP A 118 -16.07 13.18 -10.69
C ASP A 118 -14.94 14.18 -10.40
N ALA A 119 -13.94 13.80 -9.58
CA ALA A 119 -12.75 14.63 -9.42
C ALA A 119 -11.92 14.67 -10.70
N LYS A 120 -11.04 15.66 -10.79
CA LYS A 120 -10.25 15.97 -11.99
C LYS A 120 -9.29 14.85 -12.42
N PHE A 121 -8.84 14.02 -11.48
CA PHE A 121 -7.74 13.09 -11.70
C PHE A 121 -8.17 11.63 -11.56
N ALA A 122 -7.60 10.79 -12.41
CA ALA A 122 -7.51 9.36 -12.17
C ALA A 122 -6.21 9.10 -11.39
N ASN A 123 -6.24 8.22 -10.40
CA ASN A 123 -5.00 7.78 -9.75
C ASN A 123 -4.99 6.28 -9.45
N ALA A 124 -3.80 5.70 -9.42
CA ALA A 124 -3.56 4.32 -9.00
C ALA A 124 -2.14 4.19 -8.50
N ALA A 125 -1.88 3.26 -7.58
CA ALA A 125 -0.52 2.94 -7.22
C ALA A 125 0.13 2.09 -8.32
N CYS A 126 1.36 2.41 -8.74
CA CYS A 126 2.23 1.50 -9.48
C CYS A 126 3.11 0.81 -8.46
N VAL A 127 2.95 -0.50 -8.31
CA VAL A 127 3.62 -1.27 -7.26
C VAL A 127 4.35 -2.47 -7.85
N SER A 128 5.48 -2.82 -7.24
CA SER A 128 6.22 -4.04 -7.51
C SER A 128 6.22 -4.92 -6.26
N SER A 129 6.16 -6.23 -6.47
CA SER A 129 6.36 -7.20 -5.38
C SER A 129 7.75 -7.06 -4.78
N LEU A 130 7.82 -7.14 -3.46
CA LEU A 130 9.03 -7.04 -2.65
C LEU A 130 9.22 -8.31 -1.83
N HIS A 131 10.36 -8.96 -2.04
CA HIS A 131 10.85 -10.08 -1.25
C HIS A 131 11.98 -9.59 -0.36
N LEU A 132 11.68 -9.28 0.91
CA LEU A 132 12.66 -8.61 1.78
C LEU A 132 13.89 -9.48 2.06
N ASN A 133 13.72 -10.80 2.15
CA ASN A 133 14.83 -11.74 2.31
C ASN A 133 15.79 -11.71 1.11
N GLU A 134 15.24 -11.67 -0.10
CA GLU A 134 16.04 -11.60 -1.34
C GLU A 134 16.73 -10.24 -1.45
N LEU A 135 16.01 -9.15 -1.14
CA LEU A 135 16.53 -7.79 -1.16
C LEU A 135 17.73 -7.63 -0.22
N LEU A 136 17.67 -8.23 0.98
CA LEU A 136 18.70 -8.12 2.00
C LEU A 136 19.72 -9.29 1.98
N GLY A 137 19.53 -10.28 1.10
CA GLY A 137 20.41 -11.44 0.97
C GLY A 137 20.50 -12.34 2.22
N ARG A 138 19.49 -12.30 3.09
CA ARG A 138 19.43 -13.08 4.34
C ARG A 138 18.00 -13.29 4.81
N GLU A 139 17.81 -14.21 5.75
CA GLU A 139 16.54 -14.32 6.46
C GLU A 139 16.29 -13.09 7.32
N VAL A 140 15.06 -12.56 7.24
CA VAL A 140 14.61 -11.36 7.95
C VAL A 140 13.48 -11.75 8.87
N SER A 141 13.61 -11.43 10.15
CA SER A 141 12.56 -11.63 11.14
C SER A 141 11.40 -10.65 10.95
N ALA A 142 10.23 -10.98 11.49
CA ALA A 142 9.06 -10.12 11.38
C ALA A 142 9.28 -8.72 12.01
N ALA A 143 10.03 -8.62 13.11
CA ALA A 143 10.37 -7.34 13.74
C ALA A 143 11.28 -6.50 12.81
N GLU A 144 12.32 -7.12 12.23
CA GLU A 144 13.20 -6.43 11.27
C GLU A 144 12.46 -5.98 10.02
N ALA A 145 11.44 -6.73 9.57
CA ALA A 145 10.61 -6.32 8.44
C ALA A 145 9.80 -5.05 8.74
N LEU A 146 9.23 -4.94 9.95
CA LEU A 146 8.54 -3.73 10.39
C LEU A 146 9.51 -2.55 10.50
N ASP A 147 10.67 -2.75 11.12
CA ASP A 147 11.69 -1.69 11.28
C ASP A 147 12.23 -1.21 9.93
N TRP A 148 12.41 -2.12 8.98
CA TRP A 148 12.85 -1.77 7.62
C TRP A 148 11.78 -0.92 6.90
N LEU A 149 10.51 -1.33 6.98
CA LEU A 149 9.41 -0.62 6.35
C LEU A 149 9.20 0.76 6.97
N GLU A 150 9.26 0.86 8.30
CA GLU A 150 9.16 2.15 9.02
C GLU A 150 10.29 3.10 8.62
N LYS A 151 11.54 2.62 8.51
CA LYS A 151 12.67 3.43 8.05
C LYS A 151 12.49 3.93 6.62
N LEU A 152 11.92 3.12 5.73
CA LEU A 152 11.59 3.54 4.37
C LEU A 152 10.51 4.63 4.38
N GLU A 153 9.49 4.51 5.23
CA GLU A 153 8.42 5.51 5.35
C GLU A 153 8.92 6.84 5.93
N GLN A 154 9.87 6.76 6.87
CA GLN A 154 10.55 7.93 7.43
C GLN A 154 11.50 8.59 6.42
N SER A 155 12.14 7.83 5.52
CA SER A 155 13.06 8.41 4.52
C SER A 155 12.35 9.37 3.57
N PHE A 156 11.09 9.09 3.21
CA PHE A 156 10.26 9.98 2.38
C PHE A 156 9.87 11.26 3.11
N TYR A 157 9.61 11.20 4.41
CA TYR A 157 9.39 12.40 5.24
C TYR A 157 10.68 13.22 5.36
N ASN A 158 11.80 12.55 5.66
CA ASN A 158 13.10 13.21 5.83
C ASN A 158 13.56 13.89 4.53
N TYR A 159 13.30 13.29 3.38
CA TYR A 159 13.60 13.90 2.08
C TYR A 159 12.85 15.22 1.88
N SER A 160 11.56 15.23 2.23
CA SER A 160 10.68 16.39 2.01
C SER A 160 10.73 17.42 3.15
N GLY A 161 11.26 17.06 4.32
CA GLY A 161 11.27 17.87 5.54
C GLY A 161 9.86 18.30 6.02
N SER A 162 8.82 17.68 5.47
CA SER A 162 7.42 18.07 5.62
C SER A 162 6.50 16.94 5.13
N TYR A 163 5.18 17.15 5.10
CA TYR A 163 4.23 16.19 4.53
C TYR A 163 3.98 16.37 3.02
N LYS A 164 4.79 17.19 2.34
CA LYS A 164 4.79 17.26 0.86
C LYS A 164 5.22 15.92 0.28
N ALA A 165 4.55 15.44 -0.77
CA ALA A 165 4.92 14.18 -1.39
C ALA A 165 6.13 14.39 -2.35
N PRO A 166 7.21 13.60 -2.22
CA PRO A 166 8.26 13.53 -3.24
C PRO A 166 7.66 13.11 -4.59
N PHE A 167 7.99 13.80 -5.69
CA PHE A 167 7.40 13.51 -7.00
C PHE A 167 8.36 13.67 -8.18
N CYS A 168 8.05 13.01 -9.29
CA CYS A 168 8.55 13.36 -10.62
C CYS A 168 7.48 13.04 -11.68
N SER A 169 7.71 13.43 -12.94
CA SER A 169 6.87 12.94 -14.04
C SER A 169 7.12 11.45 -14.28
N ILE A 170 6.15 10.71 -14.83
CA ILE A 170 6.35 9.30 -15.19
C ILE A 170 7.47 9.18 -16.22
N GLN A 171 7.54 10.11 -17.18
CA GLN A 171 8.64 10.19 -18.14
C GLN A 171 10.00 10.32 -17.45
N ASP A 172 10.12 11.23 -16.48
CA ASP A 172 11.35 11.43 -15.70
C ASP A 172 11.76 10.19 -14.91
N PHE A 173 10.79 9.50 -14.30
CA PHE A 173 11.04 8.23 -13.62
C PHE A 173 11.60 7.17 -14.59
N ILE A 174 11.04 7.09 -15.80
CA ILE A 174 11.49 6.15 -16.83
C ILE A 174 12.91 6.48 -17.31
N SER A 175 13.23 7.76 -17.55
CA SER A 175 14.53 8.21 -18.07
C SER A 175 15.58 8.47 -17.00
N LYS A 176 15.22 8.44 -15.71
CA LYS A 176 16.06 8.87 -14.58
C LYS A 176 16.60 10.29 -14.79
N THR A 177 15.69 11.20 -15.13
CA THR A 177 16.02 12.61 -15.38
C THR A 177 15.28 13.49 -14.40
N GLU A 178 15.87 14.60 -14.00
CA GLU A 178 15.21 15.60 -13.17
C GLU A 178 14.71 16.74 -14.06
N SER A 179 13.39 16.89 -14.15
CA SER A 179 12.78 18.08 -14.74
C SER A 179 12.02 18.86 -13.69
N ASN A 180 12.36 20.14 -13.51
CA ASN A 180 11.64 21.02 -12.59
C ASN A 180 10.39 21.56 -13.28
N LYS A 181 9.23 21.05 -12.88
CA LYS A 181 7.93 21.49 -13.39
C LYS A 181 7.00 21.75 -12.22
N ASN A 182 6.33 22.90 -12.25
CA ASN A 182 5.13 23.08 -11.43
C ASN A 182 4.04 22.18 -12.03
N ILE A 183 3.47 21.32 -11.19
CA ILE A 183 2.36 20.46 -11.56
C ILE A 183 1.13 20.86 -10.77
N GLU A 184 -0.03 20.64 -11.38
CA GLU A 184 -1.27 20.52 -10.63
C GLU A 184 -1.39 19.09 -10.12
N THR A 185 -1.85 18.93 -8.88
CA THR A 185 -2.07 17.62 -8.28
C THR A 185 -3.27 17.64 -7.35
N SER A 186 -3.92 16.50 -7.18
CA SER A 186 -4.96 16.30 -6.16
C SER A 186 -4.41 16.16 -4.73
N TYR A 187 -3.11 15.93 -4.54
CA TYR A 187 -2.52 15.71 -3.22
C TYR A 187 -2.54 17.00 -2.36
N PRO A 188 -3.14 16.99 -1.17
CA PRO A 188 -3.54 18.21 -0.47
C PRO A 188 -2.38 19.00 0.16
N PHE A 189 -1.24 18.36 0.46
CA PHE A 189 -0.11 19.04 1.08
C PHE A 189 0.91 19.58 0.07
N GLY A 190 0.65 19.39 -1.23
CA GLY A 190 1.57 19.74 -2.30
C GLY A 190 2.74 18.76 -2.42
N VAL A 191 3.62 19.04 -3.37
CA VAL A 191 4.67 18.12 -3.79
C VAL A 191 6.06 18.78 -3.80
N VAL A 192 7.10 17.97 -3.76
CA VAL A 192 8.50 18.38 -3.89
C VAL A 192 9.20 17.54 -4.97
N PRO A 193 9.87 18.14 -5.98
CA PRO A 193 10.59 17.37 -7.00
C PRO A 193 11.60 16.41 -6.36
N ALA A 194 11.65 15.17 -6.81
CA ALA A 194 12.48 14.13 -6.23
C ALA A 194 12.86 13.01 -7.20
N PRO A 195 14.08 12.45 -7.08
CA PRO A 195 14.50 11.27 -7.82
C PRO A 195 13.89 10.01 -7.19
N LEU A 196 12.59 9.78 -7.40
CA LEU A 196 11.89 8.62 -6.81
C LEU A 196 12.53 7.26 -7.15
N TRP A 197 13.29 7.19 -8.26
CA TRP A 197 14.04 5.99 -8.63
C TRP A 197 15.21 5.67 -7.68
N GLU A 198 15.66 6.65 -6.90
CA GLU A 198 16.67 6.52 -5.84
C GLU A 198 16.04 6.38 -4.44
N LEU A 199 14.86 6.98 -4.22
CA LEU A 199 14.16 6.88 -2.93
C LEU A 199 13.53 5.49 -2.70
N LEU A 200 13.10 4.83 -3.77
CA LEU A 200 12.61 3.46 -3.72
C LEU A 200 13.77 2.46 -3.78
N PRO A 201 13.64 1.25 -3.19
CA PRO A 201 14.62 0.19 -3.36
C PRO A 201 14.90 -0.08 -4.84
N GLU A 202 16.17 -0.26 -5.21
CA GLU A 202 16.59 -0.36 -6.61
C GLU A 202 15.86 -1.46 -7.40
N ALA A 203 15.62 -2.61 -6.76
CA ALA A 203 14.86 -3.71 -7.37
C ALA A 203 13.43 -3.27 -7.74
N VAL A 204 12.75 -2.57 -6.82
CA VAL A 204 11.39 -2.03 -7.02
C VAL A 204 11.40 -0.94 -8.08
N SER A 205 12.33 0.03 -8.00
CA SER A 205 12.36 1.14 -8.94
C SER A 205 12.68 0.67 -10.36
N THR A 206 13.55 -0.34 -10.50
CA THR A 206 13.90 -0.95 -11.79
C THR A 206 12.72 -1.70 -12.39
N ALA A 207 12.03 -2.53 -11.61
CA ALA A 207 10.81 -3.19 -12.04
C ALA A 207 9.75 -2.17 -12.48
N MET A 208 9.48 -1.15 -11.65
CA MET A 208 8.53 -0.09 -11.96
C MET A 208 8.87 0.66 -13.25
N ARG A 209 10.13 0.99 -13.52
CA ARG A 209 10.53 1.64 -14.79
C ARG A 209 10.15 0.80 -16.00
N ASN A 210 10.37 -0.51 -15.96
CA ASN A 210 9.99 -1.41 -17.03
C ASN A 210 8.45 -1.51 -17.15
N GLY A 211 7.74 -1.64 -16.03
CA GLY A 211 6.28 -1.66 -16.01
C GLY A 211 5.65 -0.37 -16.55
N LEU A 212 6.19 0.80 -16.22
CA LEU A 212 5.71 2.10 -16.71
C LEU A 212 5.90 2.25 -18.22
N LYS A 213 7.04 1.80 -18.78
CA LYS A 213 7.22 1.73 -20.24
C LYS A 213 6.14 0.88 -20.89
N ASP A 214 5.76 -0.24 -20.27
CA ASP A 214 4.70 -1.11 -20.78
C ASP A 214 3.33 -0.47 -20.67
N PHE A 215 3.05 0.22 -19.57
CA PHE A 215 1.80 0.93 -19.35
C PHE A 215 1.60 2.05 -20.38
N SER A 216 2.66 2.80 -20.72
CA SER A 216 2.66 3.80 -21.80
C SER A 216 2.41 3.23 -23.19
N ARG A 217 2.74 1.95 -23.44
CA ARG A 217 2.37 1.29 -24.69
C ARG A 217 0.91 0.84 -24.71
N LYS A 218 0.32 0.59 -23.53
CA LYS A 218 -1.08 0.14 -23.38
C LYS A 218 -2.07 1.29 -23.36
N ILE A 219 -1.71 2.40 -22.73
CA ILE A 219 -2.52 3.62 -22.62
C ILE A 219 -1.72 4.76 -23.24
N LYS A 220 -2.18 5.30 -24.36
CA LYS A 220 -1.53 6.41 -25.04
C LYS A 220 -1.48 7.64 -24.13
N GLY A 221 -0.29 8.23 -23.96
CA GLY A 221 -0.07 9.41 -23.12
C GLY A 221 0.09 9.10 -21.63
N PHE A 222 0.16 7.84 -21.23
CA PHE A 222 0.33 7.49 -19.81
C PHE A 222 1.62 8.06 -19.21
N GLU A 223 2.68 8.20 -19.99
CA GLU A 223 3.97 8.79 -19.60
C GLU A 223 3.89 10.28 -19.25
N THR A 224 2.82 10.97 -19.65
CA THR A 224 2.62 12.39 -19.33
C THR A 224 2.03 12.61 -17.94
N GLY A 225 1.67 11.53 -17.23
CA GLY A 225 1.23 11.60 -15.85
C GLY A 225 2.37 11.88 -14.87
N ASN A 226 1.99 12.06 -13.60
CA ASN A 226 2.92 12.26 -12.51
C ASN A 226 2.99 11.01 -11.64
N ILE A 227 4.14 10.76 -11.01
CA ILE A 227 4.33 9.71 -10.02
C ILE A 227 4.87 10.34 -8.72
N MET A 228 4.26 9.99 -7.58
CA MET A 228 4.54 10.66 -6.30
C MET A 228 4.30 9.79 -5.07
N GLY A 229 5.02 10.15 -4.00
CA GLY A 229 4.89 9.56 -2.68
C GLY A 229 5.28 8.09 -2.59
N LEU A 230 5.27 7.57 -1.36
CA LEU A 230 5.43 6.15 -1.09
C LEU A 230 4.06 5.51 -0.86
N GLU A 231 3.70 4.53 -1.69
CA GLU A 231 2.59 3.61 -1.42
C GLU A 231 3.18 2.33 -0.78
N SER A 232 3.27 2.30 0.55
CA SER A 232 3.83 1.16 1.31
C SER A 232 2.78 0.22 1.90
N LYS A 233 1.53 0.67 1.95
CA LYS A 233 0.43 0.04 2.68
C LYS A 233 -0.51 -0.72 1.73
N THR A 234 0.05 -1.58 0.88
CA THR A 234 -0.73 -2.42 -0.05
C THR A 234 -1.25 -3.70 0.60
N SER A 235 -0.50 -4.23 1.56
CA SER A 235 -0.84 -5.37 2.40
C SER A 235 0.17 -5.47 3.56
N ALA A 236 -0.07 -6.35 4.53
CA ALA A 236 0.84 -6.55 5.65
C ALA A 236 2.21 -7.12 5.22
N ALA A 237 3.29 -6.55 5.79
CA ALA A 237 4.67 -7.02 5.63
C ALA A 237 4.99 -8.26 6.48
N ILE A 238 4.10 -8.60 7.41
CA ILE A 238 4.22 -9.76 8.31
C ILE A 238 2.91 -10.54 8.31
N GLN A 239 2.99 -11.81 8.68
CA GLN A 239 1.84 -12.69 8.79
C GLN A 239 1.92 -13.44 10.12
N VAL A 240 0.80 -13.52 10.83
CA VAL A 240 0.71 -14.26 12.10
C VAL A 240 0.71 -15.77 11.83
N GLU A 241 1.33 -16.55 12.71
CA GLU A 241 1.15 -18.00 12.70
C GLU A 241 -0.18 -18.36 13.40
N ARG A 242 -1.12 -18.93 12.65
CA ARG A 242 -2.43 -19.36 13.17
C ARG A 242 -2.94 -20.61 12.46
N ASP A 243 -3.84 -21.33 13.11
CA ASP A 243 -4.48 -22.53 12.57
C ASP A 243 -5.61 -22.21 11.57
N GLU A 244 -6.24 -23.25 11.02
CA GLU A 244 -7.37 -23.13 10.09
C GLU A 244 -8.61 -22.45 10.71
N ASN A 245 -8.72 -22.45 12.04
CA ASN A 245 -9.76 -21.80 12.82
C ASN A 245 -9.38 -20.36 13.22
N ARG A 246 -8.26 -19.84 12.70
CA ARG A 246 -7.69 -18.51 12.96
C ARG A 246 -7.15 -18.32 14.38
N LEU A 247 -7.01 -19.40 15.16
CA LEU A 247 -6.43 -19.35 16.49
C LEU A 247 -4.91 -19.25 16.38
N CYS A 248 -4.32 -18.26 17.06
CA CYS A 248 -2.87 -18.04 17.04
C CYS A 248 -2.12 -19.22 17.65
N SER A 249 -1.05 -19.67 16.97
CA SER A 249 -0.21 -20.78 17.44
C SER A 249 0.32 -20.54 18.86
N GLY A 250 0.13 -21.53 19.74
CA GLY A 250 0.55 -21.44 21.14
C GLY A 250 -0.45 -20.74 22.08
N PHE A 251 -1.60 -20.29 21.57
CA PHE A 251 -2.65 -19.65 22.37
C PHE A 251 -3.95 -20.45 22.31
N LYS A 252 -4.72 -20.43 23.39
CA LYS A 252 -6.04 -21.10 23.47
C LYS A 252 -7.21 -20.18 23.09
N ASN A 253 -6.99 -18.86 23.14
CA ASN A 253 -8.06 -17.88 23.05
C ASN A 253 -7.68 -16.56 22.36
N LEU A 254 -6.60 -16.54 21.58
CA LEU A 254 -6.14 -15.33 20.87
C LEU A 254 -6.29 -15.50 19.37
N TYR A 255 -6.90 -14.52 18.73
CA TYR A 255 -7.15 -14.46 17.30
C TYR A 255 -6.63 -13.13 16.76
N ILE A 256 -5.96 -13.16 15.61
CA ILE A 256 -5.63 -11.96 14.84
C ILE A 256 -6.27 -12.12 13.47
N VAL A 257 -7.07 -11.15 13.06
CA VAL A 257 -7.94 -11.26 11.88
C VAL A 257 -7.82 -10.05 10.97
N GLY A 258 -8.38 -10.20 9.76
CA GLY A 258 -8.37 -9.16 8.76
C GLY A 258 -6.98 -8.93 8.18
N GLU A 259 -6.77 -7.78 7.57
CA GLU A 259 -5.53 -7.49 6.86
C GLU A 259 -4.30 -7.52 7.79
N GLY A 260 -4.50 -7.13 9.05
CA GLY A 260 -3.45 -7.18 10.06
C GLY A 260 -2.97 -8.59 10.42
N SER A 261 -3.72 -9.63 10.07
CA SER A 261 -3.25 -11.02 10.23
C SER A 261 -2.25 -11.43 9.14
N GLY A 262 -2.22 -10.71 8.02
CA GLY A 262 -1.50 -11.11 6.81
C GLY A 262 -2.25 -12.09 5.90
N TYR A 263 -3.47 -12.52 6.24
CA TYR A 263 -4.31 -13.44 5.45
C TYR A 263 -5.42 -12.78 4.62
N ALA A 264 -5.57 -11.46 4.71
CA ALA A 264 -6.48 -10.67 3.91
C ALA A 264 -5.74 -9.49 3.25
N GLY A 265 -6.37 -8.83 2.28
CA GLY A 265 -5.75 -7.74 1.50
C GLY A 265 -6.77 -6.73 0.97
N GLY A 266 -7.87 -6.54 1.69
CA GLY A 266 -8.94 -5.61 1.31
C GLY A 266 -10.23 -5.85 2.07
N ILE A 267 -11.15 -4.88 2.00
CA ILE A 267 -12.37 -4.78 2.82
C ILE A 267 -13.14 -6.11 2.90
N ILE A 268 -13.49 -6.69 1.74
CA ILE A 268 -14.30 -7.92 1.67
C ILE A 268 -13.55 -9.11 2.26
N SER A 269 -12.27 -9.29 1.92
CA SER A 269 -11.47 -10.40 2.46
C SER A 269 -11.25 -10.28 3.97
N SER A 270 -11.08 -9.05 4.48
CA SER A 270 -10.91 -8.80 5.91
C SER A 270 -12.19 -9.07 6.69
N ALA A 271 -13.34 -8.64 6.15
CA ALA A 271 -14.65 -8.96 6.72
C ALA A 271 -14.91 -10.46 6.76
N ALA A 272 -14.63 -11.16 5.65
CA ALA A 272 -14.77 -12.61 5.58
C ALA A 272 -13.87 -13.33 6.60
N ASP A 273 -12.64 -12.86 6.79
CA ASP A 273 -11.73 -13.43 7.79
C ASP A 273 -12.26 -13.25 9.23
N GLY A 274 -12.79 -12.05 9.55
CA GLY A 274 -13.43 -11.77 10.83
C GLY A 274 -14.66 -12.65 11.09
N VAL A 275 -15.54 -12.81 10.09
CA VAL A 275 -16.72 -13.69 10.19
C VAL A 275 -16.30 -15.14 10.45
N LYS A 276 -15.27 -15.63 9.76
CA LYS A 276 -14.78 -17.00 9.98
C LYS A 276 -14.20 -17.22 11.38
N ALA A 277 -13.52 -16.22 11.94
CA ALA A 277 -13.06 -16.28 13.33
C ALA A 277 -14.24 -16.28 14.31
N ALA A 278 -15.26 -15.45 14.08
CA ALA A 278 -16.46 -15.42 14.92
C ALA A 278 -17.20 -16.77 14.93
N ILE A 279 -17.36 -17.41 13.76
CA ILE A 279 -17.94 -18.75 13.66
C ILE A 279 -17.11 -19.78 14.43
N ALA A 280 -15.79 -19.74 14.31
CA ALA A 280 -14.89 -20.66 15.00
C ALA A 280 -14.89 -20.48 16.53
N ILE A 281 -15.18 -19.27 17.02
CA ILE A 281 -15.35 -18.98 18.44
C ILE A 281 -16.72 -19.47 18.92
N ALA A 282 -17.80 -19.15 18.20
CA ALA A 282 -19.16 -19.51 18.59
C ALA A 282 -19.46 -21.02 18.49
N GLY A 283 -18.70 -21.76 17.69
CA GLY A 283 -18.80 -23.22 17.58
C GLY A 283 -18.05 -24.00 18.68
N LYS A 284 -17.42 -23.33 19.64
CA LYS A 284 -16.77 -23.93 20.81
C LYS A 284 -17.70 -23.87 22.02
#